data_AF-A0A9P6QNM8-F1
#
_entry.id   AF-A0A9P6QNM8-F1
#
_cell.length_a   1.000
_cell.length_b   1.000
_cell.length_c   1.000
_cell.angle_alpha   90.00
_cell.angle_beta   90.00
_cell.angle_gamma   90.00
#
_symmetry.space_group_name_H-M   'P 1'
#
loop_
_entity.id
_entity.type
_entity.pdbx_description
1 polymer ?
#
loop_
_entity_poly.entity_id
_entity_poly.type
_entity_poly.pdbx_seq_one_letter_code
_entity_poly.pdbx_strand_id
1 'polypeptide(L)'
;MGFFVIAWVMVPIAYFTNLWEAQRFPILTARLFTTEGDPFSSKYVLENGTINMTKYHEQGPLRISTFFALTYGIGFAGLSSMITHTWLYHRHKLVAQWKQSRTQAEDIHHKLMQAYPEVPDWWYGGLFVLMTAVGIFTCEYYGYMPWWAVLLAILIAV
;
A
#
# COMPACT_ATOMS: atom_id res chain seq x y z
N MET A 1 4.42 22.49 -0.16
CA MET A 1 3.79 22.92 -1.43
C MET A 1 2.69 21.97 -1.90
N GLY A 2 2.97 20.67 -2.09
CA GLY A 2 1.96 19.71 -2.58
C GLY A 2 0.65 19.69 -1.77
N PHE A 3 0.73 19.68 -0.44
CA PHE A 3 -0.46 19.75 0.43
C PHE A 3 -1.36 20.96 0.14
N PHE A 4 -0.77 22.16 -0.04
CA PHE A 4 -1.55 23.37 -0.32
C PHE A 4 -2.28 23.26 -1.66
N VAL A 5 -1.59 22.80 -2.71
CA VAL A 5 -2.23 22.62 -4.03
C VAL A 5 -3.37 21.61 -3.97
N ILE A 6 -3.17 20.49 -3.24
CA ILE A 6 -4.19 19.44 -3.14
C ILE A 6 -5.38 19.93 -2.30
N ALA A 7 -5.13 20.32 -1.05
CA ALA A 7 -6.17 20.61 -0.07
C ALA A 7 -6.89 21.94 -0.34
N TRP A 8 -6.20 22.96 -0.85
CA TRP A 8 -6.76 24.31 -1.02
C TRP A 8 -7.12 24.68 -2.46
N VAL A 9 -6.64 23.94 -3.46
CA VAL A 9 -6.97 24.21 -4.87
C VAL A 9 -7.77 23.04 -5.46
N MET A 10 -7.19 21.84 -5.52
CA MET A 10 -7.85 20.72 -6.22
C MET A 10 -9.09 20.19 -5.52
N VAL A 11 -9.05 20.00 -4.19
CA VAL A 11 -10.20 19.49 -3.43
C VAL A 11 -11.41 20.44 -3.50
N PRO A 12 -11.27 21.76 -3.29
CA PRO A 12 -12.39 22.69 -3.48
C PRO A 12 -12.93 22.68 -4.91
N ILE A 13 -12.06 22.73 -5.92
CA ILE A 13 -12.50 22.69 -7.33
C ILE A 13 -13.33 21.43 -7.57
N ALA A 14 -12.82 20.24 -7.23
CA ALA A 14 -13.53 18.99 -7.43
C ALA A 14 -14.88 18.93 -6.68
N TYR A 15 -14.94 19.48 -5.46
CA TYR A 15 -16.18 19.50 -4.68
C TYR A 15 -17.22 20.47 -5.27
N PHE A 16 -16.81 21.70 -5.61
CA PHE A 16 -17.72 22.71 -6.15
C PHE A 16 -18.16 22.43 -7.59
N THR A 17 -17.35 21.73 -8.40
CA THR A 17 -17.77 21.22 -9.73
C THR A 17 -18.61 19.94 -9.63
N ASN A 18 -18.96 19.50 -8.42
CA ASN A 18 -19.70 18.27 -8.15
C ASN A 18 -19.09 17.03 -8.83
N LEU A 19 -17.76 16.95 -8.88
CA LEU A 19 -17.05 15.83 -9.47
C LEU A 19 -17.37 14.57 -8.67
N TRP A 20 -17.83 13.52 -9.35
CA TRP A 20 -18.27 12.25 -8.73
C TRP A 20 -19.40 12.39 -7.69
N GLU A 21 -20.31 13.34 -7.88
CA GLU A 21 -21.46 13.58 -6.99
C GLU A 21 -21.01 13.96 -5.56
N ALA A 22 -19.84 14.59 -5.45
CA ALA A 22 -19.19 14.98 -4.21
C ALA A 22 -20.07 15.78 -3.24
N GLN A 23 -21.00 16.60 -3.75
CA GLN A 23 -21.84 17.46 -2.92
C GLN A 23 -22.83 16.70 -2.03
N ARG A 24 -23.04 15.40 -2.27
CA ARG A 24 -23.92 14.54 -1.47
C ARG A 24 -23.35 14.21 -0.08
N PHE A 25 -22.05 14.41 0.14
CA PHE A 25 -21.38 14.08 1.39
C PHE A 25 -20.38 15.19 1.80
N PRO A 26 -19.90 15.20 3.07
CA PRO A 26 -18.94 16.19 3.53
C PRO A 26 -17.60 16.12 2.77
N ILE A 27 -16.96 17.29 2.57
CA ILE A 27 -15.67 17.44 1.87
C ILE A 27 -14.58 16.53 2.47
N LEU A 28 -14.55 16.43 3.81
CA LEU A 28 -13.56 15.67 4.56
C LEU A 28 -14.25 14.87 5.66
N THR A 29 -14.17 13.55 5.54
CA THR A 29 -14.70 12.60 6.53
C THR A 29 -14.11 11.22 6.27
N ALA A 30 -13.89 10.46 7.34
CA ALA A 30 -13.44 9.07 7.29
C ALA A 30 -14.59 8.06 7.13
N ARG A 31 -15.84 8.52 7.10
CA ARG A 31 -17.00 7.65 6.88
C ARG A 31 -17.15 7.31 5.40
N LEU A 32 -17.71 6.14 5.14
CA LEU A 32 -18.10 5.67 3.81
C LEU A 32 -19.56 6.05 3.55
N PHE A 33 -19.91 6.30 2.28
CA PHE A 33 -21.25 6.70 1.87
C PHE A 33 -21.79 5.83 0.74
N THR A 34 -23.11 5.73 0.65
CA THR A 34 -23.81 5.18 -0.52
C THR A 34 -23.85 6.24 -1.63
N THR A 35 -24.34 5.87 -2.82
CA THR A 35 -24.60 6.82 -3.90
C THR A 35 -25.59 7.91 -3.49
N GLU A 36 -26.50 7.62 -2.57
CA GLU A 36 -27.54 8.55 -2.11
C GLU A 36 -27.03 9.55 -1.06
N GLY A 37 -25.83 9.32 -0.50
CA GLY A 37 -25.23 10.17 0.53
C GLY A 37 -25.45 9.65 1.96
N ASP A 38 -26.11 8.50 2.12
CA ASP A 38 -26.29 7.87 3.43
C ASP A 38 -25.04 7.14 3.91
N PRO A 39 -24.84 6.97 5.23
CA PRO A 39 -23.71 6.23 5.77
C PRO A 39 -23.71 4.77 5.28
N PHE A 40 -22.60 4.34 4.67
CA PHE A 40 -22.43 2.97 4.20
C PHE A 40 -22.06 2.04 5.37
N SER A 41 -22.81 0.94 5.52
CA SER A 41 -22.58 -0.04 6.58
C SER A 41 -21.82 -1.25 6.07
N SER A 42 -20.51 -1.30 6.33
CA SER A 42 -19.68 -2.45 5.95
C SER A 42 -20.15 -3.75 6.61
N LYS A 43 -20.62 -3.70 7.86
CA LYS A 43 -21.16 -4.86 8.59
C LYS A 43 -22.40 -5.47 7.94
N TYR A 44 -23.17 -4.68 7.20
CA TYR A 44 -24.36 -5.19 6.52
C TYR A 44 -24.00 -6.05 5.30
N VAL A 45 -22.99 -5.60 4.55
CA VAL A 45 -22.55 -6.26 3.31
C VAL A 45 -21.64 -7.47 3.59
N LEU A 46 -20.89 -7.45 4.71
CA LEU A 46 -20.00 -8.54 5.11
C LEU A 46 -20.77 -9.63 5.88
N GLU A 47 -20.87 -10.82 5.29
CA GLU A 47 -21.36 -12.02 5.95
C GLU A 47 -20.21 -13.01 6.15
N ASN A 48 -19.91 -13.35 7.41
CA ASN A 48 -18.87 -14.32 7.79
C ASN A 48 -17.49 -14.04 7.15
N GLY A 49 -17.10 -12.77 7.02
CA GLY A 49 -15.82 -12.37 6.42
C GLY A 49 -15.80 -12.40 4.88
N THR A 50 -16.92 -12.75 4.25
CA THR A 50 -17.11 -12.69 2.80
C THR A 50 -18.09 -11.59 2.43
N ILE A 51 -17.89 -10.98 1.27
CA ILE A 51 -18.77 -9.90 0.80
C ILE A 51 -20.00 -10.56 0.17
N ASN A 52 -21.20 -10.31 0.72
CA ASN A 52 -22.45 -10.74 0.11
C ASN A 52 -22.79 -9.81 -1.06
N MET A 53 -22.67 -10.33 -2.29
CA MET A 53 -22.90 -9.55 -3.51
C MET A 53 -24.33 -9.05 -3.63
N THR A 54 -25.33 -9.81 -3.18
CA THR A 54 -26.74 -9.40 -3.24
C THR A 54 -26.96 -8.14 -2.41
N LYS A 55 -26.51 -8.13 -1.16
CA LYS A 55 -26.58 -6.96 -0.27
C LYS A 55 -25.72 -5.79 -0.74
N TYR A 56 -24.58 -6.09 -1.38
CA TYR A 56 -23.74 -5.07 -2.00
C TYR A 56 -24.47 -4.37 -3.16
N HIS A 57 -25.12 -5.14 -4.02
CA HIS A 57 -25.89 -4.59 -5.14
C HIS A 57 -27.12 -3.80 -4.68
N GLU A 58 -27.73 -4.19 -3.56
CA GLU A 58 -28.83 -3.44 -2.93
C GLU A 58 -28.36 -2.07 -2.37
N GLN A 59 -27.21 -2.01 -1.70
CA GLN A 59 -26.67 -0.73 -1.18
C GLN A 59 -25.96 0.12 -2.24
N GLY A 60 -25.54 -0.48 -3.36
CA GLY A 60 -24.82 0.19 -4.42
C GLY A 60 -23.32 0.38 -4.13
N PRO A 61 -22.60 1.02 -5.07
CA PRO A 61 -21.15 1.19 -4.96
C PRO A 61 -20.78 2.13 -3.82
N LEU A 62 -19.74 1.76 -3.06
CA LEU A 62 -19.21 2.58 -1.98
C LEU A 62 -18.61 3.88 -2.51
N ARG A 63 -18.87 4.99 -1.81
CA ARG A 63 -18.30 6.31 -2.07
C ARG A 63 -17.46 6.76 -0.87
N ILE A 64 -16.37 7.44 -1.18
CA ILE A 64 -15.46 8.08 -0.20
C ILE A 64 -15.46 9.58 -0.44
N SER A 65 -15.11 10.35 0.60
CA SER A 65 -15.06 11.81 0.48
C SER A 65 -14.02 12.27 -0.55
N THR A 66 -14.28 13.40 -1.19
CA THR A 66 -13.46 13.97 -2.28
C THR A 66 -12.01 14.19 -1.85
N PHE A 67 -11.79 14.58 -0.59
CA PHE A 67 -10.45 14.74 -0.03
C PHE A 67 -9.66 13.42 -0.03
N PHE A 68 -10.27 12.33 0.45
CA PHE A 68 -9.64 11.01 0.44
C PHE A 68 -9.41 10.51 -0.98
N ALA A 69 -10.41 10.63 -1.87
CA ALA A 69 -10.31 10.18 -3.26
C ALA A 69 -9.12 10.82 -4.00
N LEU A 70 -8.99 12.15 -3.92
CA LEU A 70 -7.88 12.86 -4.57
C LEU A 70 -6.53 12.55 -3.95
N THR A 71 -6.47 12.45 -2.62
CA THR A 71 -5.21 12.13 -1.92
C THR A 71 -4.70 10.74 -2.29
N TYR A 72 -5.59 9.74 -2.36
CA TYR A 72 -5.24 8.40 -2.82
C TYR A 72 -4.79 8.39 -4.28
N GLY A 73 -5.55 9.03 -5.18
CA GLY A 73 -5.21 9.10 -6.59
C GLY A 73 -3.82 9.69 -6.85
N ILE A 74 -3.47 10.75 -6.12
CA ILE A 74 -2.15 11.38 -6.22
C ILE A 74 -1.07 10.52 -5.57
N GLY A 75 -1.37 9.81 -4.48
CA GLY A 75 -0.45 8.83 -3.89
C GLY A 75 -0.05 7.75 -4.91
N PHE A 76 -1.02 7.19 -5.63
CA PHE A 76 -0.77 6.22 -6.70
C PHE A 76 0.03 6.83 -7.86
N ALA A 77 -0.29 8.06 -8.26
CA ALA A 77 0.47 8.78 -9.28
C ALA A 77 1.91 9.08 -8.84
N GLY A 78 2.12 9.35 -7.54
CA GLY A 78 3.44 9.57 -6.97
C GLY A 78 4.31 8.32 -7.04
N LEU A 79 3.75 7.15 -6.69
CA LEU A 79 4.44 5.87 -6.79
C LEU A 79 4.80 5.54 -8.25
N SER A 80 3.86 5.68 -9.18
CA SER A 80 4.11 5.40 -10.59
C SER A 80 5.13 6.38 -11.20
N SER A 81 5.06 7.65 -10.82
CA SER A 81 6.03 8.68 -11.21
C SER A 81 7.42 8.35 -10.70
N MET A 82 7.56 7.94 -9.43
CA MET A 82 8.84 7.55 -8.84
C MET A 82 9.49 6.40 -9.62
N ILE A 83 8.72 5.34 -9.91
CA ILE A 83 9.21 4.18 -10.68
C ILE A 83 9.63 4.62 -12.09
N THR A 84 8.77 5.36 -12.78
CA THR A 84 9.02 5.82 -14.16
C THR A 84 10.23 6.74 -14.23
N HIS A 85 10.35 7.68 -13.30
CA HIS A 85 11.48 8.60 -13.21
C HIS A 85 12.79 7.85 -12.92
N THR A 86 12.77 6.94 -11.95
CA THR A 86 13.94 6.13 -11.58
C THR A 86 14.41 5.30 -12.77
N TRP A 87 13.48 4.68 -13.50
CA TRP A 87 13.81 3.91 -14.70
C TRP A 87 14.35 4.78 -15.83
N LEU A 88 13.71 5.91 -16.14
CA LEU A 88 14.13 6.76 -17.26
C LEU A 88 15.50 7.40 -17.04
N TYR A 89 15.80 7.86 -15.82
CA TYR A 89 17.01 8.62 -15.53
C TYR A 89 18.16 7.77 -14.97
N HIS A 90 17.85 6.72 -14.20
CA HIS A 90 18.87 5.97 -13.46
C HIS A 90 19.09 4.54 -13.94
N ARG A 91 18.34 4.03 -14.94
CA ARG A 91 18.50 2.64 -15.43
C ARG A 91 19.93 2.23 -15.74
N HIS A 92 20.72 3.08 -16.38
CA HIS A 92 22.08 2.72 -16.78
C HIS A 92 23.01 2.58 -15.56
N LYS A 93 22.84 3.47 -14.56
CA LYS A 93 23.58 3.38 -13.29
C LYS A 93 23.14 2.17 -12.49
N LEU A 94 21.83 1.89 -12.43
CA LEU A 94 21.27 0.73 -11.73
C LEU A 94 21.77 -0.59 -12.33
N VAL A 95 21.76 -0.73 -13.67
CA VAL A 95 22.26 -1.94 -14.34
C VAL A 95 23.78 -2.09 -14.16
N ALA A 96 24.53 -0.99 -14.22
CA ALA A 96 25.98 -1.02 -13.97
C ALA A 96 26.29 -1.45 -12.53
N GLN A 97 25.63 -0.86 -11.53
CA GLN A 97 25.78 -1.21 -10.12
C GLN A 97 25.31 -2.63 -9.82
N TRP A 98 24.22 -3.11 -10.44
CA TRP A 98 23.79 -4.50 -10.29
C TRP A 98 24.87 -5.45 -10.81
N LYS A 99 25.42 -5.20 -12.01
CA LYS A 99 26.50 -6.04 -12.56
C LYS A 99 27.77 -5.97 -11.70
N GLN A 100 28.07 -4.79 -11.16
CA GLN A 100 29.23 -4.59 -10.30
C GLN A 100 29.04 -5.08 -8.87
N SER A 101 27.82 -5.24 -8.34
CA SER A 101 27.63 -5.65 -6.94
C SER A 101 28.28 -6.99 -6.59
N ARG A 102 28.49 -7.86 -7.59
CA ARG A 102 29.21 -9.14 -7.44
C ARG A 102 30.71 -9.07 -7.69
N THR A 103 31.21 -7.96 -8.23
CA THR A 103 32.62 -7.79 -8.67
C THR A 103 33.28 -6.54 -8.09
N GLN A 104 32.56 -5.75 -7.30
CA GLN A 104 33.02 -4.47 -6.77
C GLN A 104 34.13 -4.71 -5.76
N ALA A 105 35.25 -4.02 -5.98
CA ALA A 105 36.39 -4.05 -5.07
C ALA A 105 35.97 -3.49 -3.71
N GLU A 106 36.25 -4.27 -2.66
CA GLU A 106 35.93 -3.94 -1.28
C GLU A 106 36.49 -2.56 -0.91
N ASP A 107 35.61 -1.67 -0.48
CA ASP A 107 36.01 -0.38 0.06
C ASP A 107 36.72 -0.56 1.42
N ILE A 108 37.41 0.49 1.88
CA ILE A 108 38.16 0.45 3.14
C ILE A 108 37.23 0.14 4.33
N HIS A 109 35.96 0.54 4.24
CA HIS A 109 34.98 0.26 5.29
C HIS A 109 34.64 -1.24 5.35
N HIS A 110 34.38 -1.88 4.21
CA HIS A 110 34.14 -3.32 4.10
C HIS A 110 35.34 -4.12 4.60
N LYS A 111 36.57 -3.70 4.27
CA LYS A 111 37.80 -4.32 4.79
C LYS A 111 37.95 -4.19 6.31
N LEU A 112 37.58 -3.04 6.88
CA LEU A 112 37.57 -2.87 8.33
C LEU A 112 36.42 -3.66 8.99
N MET A 113 35.29 -3.83 8.30
CA MET A 113 34.15 -4.61 8.79
C MET A 113 34.43 -6.12 8.78
N GLN A 114 35.32 -6.63 7.92
CA GLN A 114 35.77 -8.03 7.93
C GLN A 114 36.49 -8.46 9.23
N ALA A 115 36.92 -7.51 10.06
CA ALA A 115 37.47 -7.81 11.37
C ALA A 115 36.42 -8.36 12.36
N TYR A 116 35.12 -8.18 12.06
CA TYR A 116 34.03 -8.68 12.89
C TYR A 116 33.50 -10.00 12.31
N PRO A 117 33.30 -11.04 13.14
CA PRO A 117 32.72 -12.29 12.68
C PRO A 117 31.28 -12.05 12.22
N GLU A 118 30.95 -12.52 11.02
CA GLU A 118 29.59 -12.46 10.50
C GLU A 118 28.65 -13.33 11.34
N VAL A 119 27.43 -12.85 11.56
CA VAL A 119 26.40 -13.62 12.25
C VAL A 119 26.04 -14.81 11.34
N PRO A 120 25.99 -16.04 11.85
CA PRO A 120 25.66 -17.20 11.03
C PRO A 120 24.31 -17.03 10.30
N ASP A 121 24.28 -17.31 9.01
CA ASP A 121 23.09 -17.11 8.15
C ASP A 121 21.82 -17.79 8.67
N TRP A 122 21.97 -18.90 9.42
CA TRP A 122 20.84 -19.62 10.00
C TRP A 122 20.06 -18.80 11.03
N TRP A 123 20.66 -17.78 11.67
CA TRP A 123 19.93 -16.87 12.57
C TRP A 123 18.87 -16.07 11.81
N TYR A 124 19.21 -15.56 10.62
CA TYR A 124 18.27 -14.85 9.77
C TYR A 124 17.17 -15.79 9.27
N GLY A 125 17.54 -17.00 8.84
CA GLY A 125 16.58 -18.03 8.43
C GLY A 125 15.61 -18.42 9.56
N GLY A 126 16.13 -18.63 10.77
CA GLY A 126 15.33 -18.95 11.96
C GLY A 126 14.39 -17.82 12.36
N LEU A 127 14.87 -16.58 12.39
CA LEU A 127 14.04 -15.40 12.66
C LEU A 127 12.95 -15.24 11.60
N PHE A 128 13.28 -15.45 10.33
CA PHE A 128 12.33 -15.37 9.22
C PHE A 128 11.21 -16.42 9.34
N VAL A 129 11.57 -17.67 9.62
CA VAL A 129 10.58 -18.76 9.83
C VAL A 129 9.71 -18.47 11.05
N LEU A 130 10.31 -18.01 12.17
CA LEU A 130 9.59 -17.64 13.38
C LEU A 130 8.56 -16.54 13.10
N MET A 131 8.98 -15.43 12.50
CA MET A 131 8.09 -14.30 12.21
C MET A 131 7.00 -14.67 11.20
N THR A 132 7.33 -15.51 10.22
CA THR A 132 6.33 -16.05 9.27
C THR A 132 5.30 -16.92 9.97
N ALA A 133 5.72 -17.79 10.89
CA ALA A 133 4.81 -18.64 11.66
C ALA A 133 3.88 -17.81 12.57
N VAL A 134 4.40 -16.76 13.23
CA VAL A 134 3.57 -15.82 14.00
C VAL A 134 2.56 -15.10 13.09
N GLY A 135 2.98 -14.70 11.89
CA GLY A 135 2.09 -14.10 10.88
C GLY A 135 0.95 -15.02 10.47
N ILE A 136 1.28 -16.27 10.11
CA ILE A 136 0.28 -17.30 9.75
C ILE A 136 -0.68 -17.55 10.91
N PHE A 137 -0.15 -17.73 12.13
CA PHE A 137 -0.96 -17.95 13.32
C PHE A 137 -1.95 -16.80 13.58
N THR A 138 -1.49 -15.56 13.46
CA THR A 138 -2.34 -14.37 13.65
C THR A 138 -3.45 -14.30 12.60
N CYS A 139 -3.12 -14.57 11.33
CA CYS A 139 -4.10 -14.55 10.25
C CYS A 139 -5.19 -15.63 10.41
N GLU A 140 -4.79 -16.84 10.77
CA GLU A 140 -5.71 -17.98 10.94
C GLU A 140 -6.57 -17.81 12.21
N TYR A 141 -5.97 -17.37 13.32
CA TYR A 141 -6.67 -17.20 14.59
C TYR A 141 -7.77 -16.14 14.54
N TYR A 142 -7.50 -15.00 13.89
CA TYR A 142 -8.48 -13.91 13.76
C TYR A 142 -9.33 -13.99 12.49
N GLY A 143 -9.11 -14.99 11.63
CA GLY A 143 -9.91 -15.21 10.42
C GLY A 143 -9.82 -14.08 9.39
N TYR A 144 -8.72 -13.32 9.35
CA TYR A 144 -8.57 -12.20 8.41
C TYR A 144 -8.29 -12.67 6.98
N MET A 145 -7.37 -13.63 6.83
CA MET A 145 -6.88 -14.12 5.53
C MET A 145 -6.38 -15.55 5.66
N PRO A 146 -6.46 -16.38 4.61
CA PRO A 146 -5.97 -17.75 4.66
C PRO A 146 -4.43 -17.81 4.76
N TRP A 147 -3.89 -18.84 5.41
CA TRP A 147 -2.44 -19.00 5.63
C TRP A 147 -1.56 -18.84 4.38
N TRP A 148 -2.04 -19.27 3.21
CA TRP A 148 -1.30 -19.17 1.95
C TRP A 148 -1.16 -17.72 1.46
N ALA A 149 -2.05 -16.81 1.86
CA ALA A 149 -1.96 -15.39 1.50
C ALA A 149 -0.76 -14.71 2.17
N VAL A 150 -0.38 -15.17 3.38
CA VAL A 150 0.83 -14.69 4.08
C VAL A 150 2.08 -15.07 3.29
N LEU A 151 2.15 -16.31 2.79
CA LEU A 151 3.27 -16.76 1.96
C LEU A 151 3.35 -16.00 0.64
N LEU A 152 2.20 -15.73 0.00
CA LEU A 152 2.15 -14.92 -1.21
C LEU A 152 2.64 -13.49 -0.96
N ALA A 153 2.23 -12.87 0.16
CA ALA A 153 2.67 -11.52 0.52
C ALA A 153 4.19 -11.45 0.75
N ILE A 154 4.76 -12.47 1.40
CA ILE A 154 6.22 -12.60 1.58
C ILE A 154 6.93 -12.70 0.23
N LEU A 155 6.39 -13.49 -0.70
CA LEU A 155 6.98 -13.66 -2.04
C LEU A 155 6.98 -12.35 -2.85
N ILE A 156 5.93 -11.52 -2.72
CA ILE A 156 5.88 -10.21 -3.38
C ILE A 156 6.85 -9.21 -2.74
N ALA A 157 7.08 -9.33 -1.43
CA ALA A 157 7.93 -8.41 -0.67
C ALA A 157 9.43 -8.66 -0.86
N VAL A 158 9.82 -9.89 -1.23
CA VAL A 158 11.21 -10.32 -1.48
C VAL A 158 11.53 -10.23 -2.97
#